data_AF-A0A2G9RRZ9-F1
#
_entry.id   AF-A0A2G9RRZ9-F1
#
_cell.length_a   1.000
_cell.length_b   1.000
_cell.length_c   1.000
_cell.angle_alpha   90.00
_cell.angle_beta   90.00
_cell.angle_gamma   90.00
#
_symmetry.space_group_name_H-M   'P 1'
#
loop_
_entity.id
_entity.type
_entity.pdbx_description
1 polymer ?
#
loop_
_entity_poly.entity_id
_entity_poly.type
_entity_poly.pdbx_seq_one_letter_code
_entity_poly.pdbx_strand_id
1 'polypeptide(L)'
;MFQQEAVHICVQSCQPRHIICKPSIQTRYASLAGRKQTLFACYDADNIGYRSCKAIKNSNGDAKDGIYMLTTDDGVVYQTFCDMTTDGGGWTLVASVHENNMNGKCTPGDRWSSQQGNNPNNPAGEGNWANYATFGLPEGATSDDYKNPGYYDITAKDLGLWHVPNDTPLSHWRSSSLLRYRTDNGFFSKEGGNLFQLYK
;
A
#
# COMPACT_ATOMS: atom_id res chain seq x y z
N MET A 1 0.10 -25.07 -12.69
CA MET A 1 0.60 -23.69 -12.78
C MET A 1 0.06 -22.94 -11.56
N PHE A 2 0.85 -22.84 -10.49
CA PHE A 2 0.38 -22.26 -9.23
C PHE A 2 0.40 -20.74 -9.33
N GLN A 3 -0.77 -20.11 -9.42
CA GLN A 3 -0.91 -18.66 -9.33
C GLN A 3 -0.65 -18.26 -7.86
N GLN A 4 0.46 -17.56 -7.57
CA GLN A 4 0.73 -16.96 -6.27
C GLN A 4 0.38 -15.47 -6.34
N GLU A 5 -0.62 -15.05 -5.58
CA GLU A 5 -0.85 -13.64 -5.25
C GLU A 5 -0.10 -13.33 -3.96
N ALA A 6 0.58 -12.19 -3.89
CA ALA A 6 1.43 -11.94 -2.75
C ALA A 6 1.49 -10.47 -2.37
N VAL A 7 1.44 -10.24 -1.07
CA VAL A 7 1.20 -8.93 -0.47
C VAL A 7 2.49 -8.40 0.12
N HIS A 8 2.72 -7.11 0.02
CA HIS A 8 3.92 -6.49 0.51
C HIS A 8 3.66 -5.57 1.71
N ILE A 9 4.44 -5.74 2.78
CA ILE A 9 4.52 -4.80 3.90
C ILE A 9 5.91 -4.19 3.96
N CYS A 10 5.98 -2.86 3.94
CA CYS A 10 7.21 -2.14 4.27
C CYS A 10 7.33 -1.98 5.80
N VAL A 11 8.47 -2.34 6.39
CA VAL A 11 8.76 -2.21 7.85
C VAL A 11 10.12 -1.53 8.01
N GLN A 12 10.23 -0.37 8.65
CA GLN A 12 11.46 0.45 8.56
C GLN A 12 12.42 0.33 9.76
N SER A 13 13.71 0.62 9.55
CA SER A 13 14.79 0.65 10.55
C SER A 13 15.60 1.97 10.51
N CYS A 14 15.96 2.49 11.70
CA CYS A 14 16.42 3.85 12.01
C CYS A 14 17.85 4.27 11.55
N GLN A 15 18.00 5.49 11.01
CA GLN A 15 19.21 6.35 11.06
C GLN A 15 18.81 7.85 11.17
N PRO A 16 19.62 8.75 11.77
CA PRO A 16 19.20 10.14 12.06
C PRO A 16 19.80 11.21 11.12
N ARG A 17 18.96 12.10 10.55
CA ARG A 17 19.03 13.60 10.63
C ARG A 17 18.50 14.38 9.39
N HIS A 18 17.78 15.47 9.73
CA HIS A 18 17.51 16.76 9.03
C HIS A 18 16.33 16.92 8.03
N ILE A 19 15.44 17.87 8.39
CA ILE A 19 14.17 18.33 7.79
C ILE A 19 14.37 19.55 6.88
N ILE A 20 13.70 19.65 5.71
CA ILE A 20 13.09 20.90 5.17
C ILE A 20 11.84 20.57 4.31
N CYS A 21 10.69 21.20 4.60
CA CYS A 21 9.52 21.27 3.70
C CYS A 21 9.37 22.68 3.09
N LYS A 22 8.89 22.81 1.83
CA LYS A 22 8.02 23.91 1.37
C LYS A 22 7.17 23.52 0.14
N PRO A 23 6.01 24.18 -0.09
CA PRO A 23 4.96 23.77 -1.03
C PRO A 23 5.00 24.51 -2.38
N SER A 24 4.50 23.89 -3.45
CA SER A 24 4.06 24.61 -4.66
C SER A 24 3.00 23.83 -5.45
N ILE A 25 1.75 24.32 -5.43
CA ILE A 25 0.79 24.08 -6.51
C ILE A 25 0.36 25.43 -7.05
N GLN A 26 0.87 25.79 -8.23
CA GLN A 26 0.24 26.80 -9.09
C GLN A 26 -0.28 26.09 -10.33
N THR A 27 -1.57 25.79 -10.33
CA THR A 27 -2.28 25.33 -11.52
C THR A 27 -2.58 26.54 -12.41
N ARG A 28 -1.91 26.64 -13.57
CA ARG A 28 -2.30 27.60 -14.62
C ARG A 28 -3.31 26.93 -15.55
N TYR A 29 -4.53 27.44 -15.58
CA TYR A 29 -5.47 27.19 -16.67
C TYR A 29 -5.15 28.12 -17.83
N ALA A 30 -4.91 27.56 -19.02
CA ALA A 30 -4.95 28.31 -20.28
C ALA A 30 -6.26 27.98 -20.99
N SER A 31 -7.15 28.96 -21.07
CA SER A 31 -8.39 28.87 -21.83
C SER A 31 -8.12 29.20 -23.30
N LEU A 32 -8.66 28.41 -24.23
CA LEU A 32 -9.14 28.92 -25.52
C LEU A 32 -10.42 28.18 -25.92
N ALA A 33 -11.52 28.95 -25.96
CA ALA A 33 -12.74 28.80 -26.76
C ALA A 33 -13.52 27.46 -26.77
N GLY A 34 -14.72 27.50 -26.18
CA GLY A 34 -15.94 27.20 -26.95
C GLY A 34 -16.52 25.78 -26.96
N ARG A 35 -16.97 25.27 -25.80
CA ARG A 35 -18.22 24.50 -25.56
C ARG A 35 -18.09 23.81 -24.20
N LYS A 36 -18.96 24.15 -23.23
CA LYS A 36 -19.10 23.36 -22.00
C LYS A 36 -19.81 22.06 -22.36
N GLN A 37 -19.07 21.07 -22.85
CA GLN A 37 -19.51 19.68 -22.76
C GLN A 37 -19.13 19.21 -21.36
N THR A 38 -20.12 19.01 -20.52
CA THR A 38 -20.00 18.13 -19.36
C THR A 38 -19.63 16.76 -19.92
N LEU A 39 -18.35 16.42 -19.89
CA LEU A 39 -17.92 15.06 -20.19
C LEU A 39 -18.33 14.22 -18.97
N PHE A 40 -19.55 13.69 -18.98
CA PHE A 40 -19.84 12.50 -18.20
C PHE A 40 -19.03 11.40 -18.87
N ALA A 41 -17.92 11.01 -18.25
CA ALA A 41 -17.29 9.74 -18.60
C ALA A 41 -18.31 8.66 -18.23
N CYS A 42 -18.92 8.05 -19.24
CA CYS A 42 -19.58 6.77 -19.07
C CYS A 42 -18.48 5.80 -18.63
N TYR A 43 -18.52 5.32 -17.39
CA TYR A 43 -17.69 4.18 -17.00
C TYR A 43 -18.39 2.96 -17.58
N ASP A 44 -17.75 2.31 -18.55
CA ASP A 44 -18.23 1.04 -19.08
C ASP A 44 -18.26 0.02 -17.94
N ALA A 45 -19.44 -0.55 -17.66
CA ALA A 45 -19.63 -1.58 -16.64
C ALA A 45 -18.87 -2.89 -16.92
N ASP A 46 -18.21 -2.99 -18.08
CA ASP A 46 -17.41 -4.13 -18.52
C ASP A 46 -15.89 -3.96 -18.29
N ASN A 47 -15.43 -2.84 -17.72
CA ASN A 47 -14.02 -2.65 -17.35
C ASN A 47 -13.84 -2.80 -15.84
N ILE A 48 -13.99 -4.04 -15.35
CA ILE A 48 -13.59 -4.40 -13.99
C ILE A 48 -12.07 -4.21 -13.92
N GLY A 49 -11.63 -3.13 -13.25
CA GLY A 49 -10.22 -2.84 -13.06
C GLY A 49 -9.48 -4.02 -12.41
N TYR A 50 -8.17 -4.08 -12.59
CA TYR A 50 -7.39 -5.17 -12.02
C TYR A 50 -7.47 -5.19 -10.49
N ARG A 51 -7.72 -6.37 -9.92
CA ARG A 51 -7.83 -6.57 -8.46
C ARG A 51 -6.49 -6.55 -7.74
N SER A 52 -5.42 -6.95 -8.44
CA SER A 52 -4.10 -7.11 -7.87
C SER A 52 -3.00 -6.82 -8.90
N CYS A 53 -1.79 -6.54 -8.42
CA CYS A 53 -0.61 -6.45 -9.27
C CYS A 53 -0.32 -7.78 -9.96
N LYS A 54 -0.71 -8.91 -9.35
CA LYS A 54 -0.56 -10.23 -9.96
C LYS A 54 -1.45 -10.38 -11.19
N ALA A 55 -2.69 -9.91 -11.11
CA ALA A 55 -3.60 -9.90 -12.26
C ALA A 55 -3.01 -9.08 -13.42
N ILE A 56 -2.42 -7.92 -13.14
CA ILE A 56 -1.70 -7.09 -14.12
C ILE A 56 -0.49 -7.84 -14.69
N LYS A 57 0.33 -8.45 -13.84
CA LYS A 57 1.54 -9.16 -14.29
C LYS A 57 1.22 -10.38 -15.16
N ASN A 58 0.10 -11.06 -14.86
CA ASN A 58 -0.39 -12.19 -15.64
C ASN A 58 -0.93 -11.73 -17.01
N SER A 59 -1.59 -10.58 -17.09
CA SER A 59 -2.09 -10.04 -18.36
C SER A 59 -0.99 -9.41 -19.21
N ASN A 60 0.02 -8.81 -18.58
CA ASN A 60 1.18 -8.22 -19.22
C ASN A 60 2.48 -8.64 -18.49
N GLY A 61 3.15 -9.66 -19.03
CA GLY A 61 4.43 -10.16 -18.51
C GLY A 61 5.56 -9.13 -18.50
N ASP A 62 5.48 -8.11 -19.35
CA ASP A 62 6.48 -7.04 -19.47
C ASP A 62 6.24 -5.86 -18.51
N ALA A 63 5.14 -5.89 -17.74
CA ALA A 63 4.84 -4.88 -16.72
C ALA A 63 6.04 -4.68 -15.79
N LYS A 64 6.38 -3.41 -15.50
CA LYS A 64 7.54 -3.00 -14.70
C LYS A 64 7.11 -2.51 -13.32
N ASP A 65 8.06 -2.48 -12.38
CA ASP A 65 7.83 -1.92 -11.04
C ASP A 65 7.29 -0.49 -11.15
N GLY A 66 6.29 -0.12 -10.34
CA GLY A 66 5.70 1.21 -10.41
C GLY A 66 4.32 1.32 -9.76
N ILE A 67 3.69 2.49 -9.88
CA ILE A 67 2.34 2.74 -9.38
C ILE A 67 1.30 2.28 -10.41
N TYR A 68 0.32 1.51 -9.96
CA TYR A 68 -0.81 1.04 -10.77
C TYR A 68 -2.14 1.37 -10.08
N MET A 69 -3.18 1.54 -10.90
CA MET A 69 -4.58 1.60 -10.44
C MET A 69 -5.11 0.18 -10.26
N LEU A 70 -5.70 -0.09 -9.09
CA LEU A 70 -6.41 -1.32 -8.77
C LEU A 70 -7.85 -1.01 -8.38
N THR A 71 -8.70 -2.03 -8.39
CA THR A 71 -10.11 -1.93 -7.99
C THR A 71 -10.45 -3.08 -7.06
N THR A 72 -11.24 -2.85 -6.01
CA THR A 72 -11.72 -3.92 -5.11
C THR A 72 -12.96 -4.63 -5.69
N ASP A 73 -13.49 -5.65 -4.99
CA ASP A 73 -14.70 -6.38 -5.44
C ASP A 73 -15.93 -5.51 -5.51
N ASP A 74 -16.04 -4.59 -4.56
CA ASP A 74 -17.12 -3.61 -4.44
C ASP A 74 -16.87 -2.34 -5.26
N GLY A 75 -15.81 -2.30 -6.07
CA GLY A 75 -15.57 -1.23 -7.04
C GLY A 75 -14.77 -0.03 -6.53
N VAL A 76 -14.14 -0.11 -5.34
CA VAL A 76 -13.27 0.96 -4.83
C VAL A 76 -11.98 0.99 -5.62
N VAL A 77 -11.73 2.11 -6.31
CA VAL A 77 -10.50 2.33 -7.09
C VAL A 77 -9.42 2.99 -6.22
N TYR A 78 -8.20 2.45 -6.25
CA TYR A 78 -7.06 3.01 -5.52
C TYR A 78 -5.74 2.80 -6.26
N GLN A 79 -4.74 3.61 -5.91
CA GLN A 79 -3.38 3.47 -6.42
C GLN A 79 -2.47 2.79 -5.41
N THR A 80 -1.59 1.93 -5.91
CA THR A 80 -0.52 1.35 -5.10
C THR A 80 0.71 0.97 -5.91
N PHE A 81 1.83 0.74 -5.23
CA PHE A 81 3.05 0.22 -5.82
C PHE A 81 2.95 -1.28 -6.09
N CYS A 82 3.34 -1.68 -7.30
CA CYS A 82 3.52 -3.06 -7.71
C CYS A 82 5.00 -3.37 -7.87
N ASP A 83 5.49 -4.41 -7.18
CA ASP A 83 6.76 -5.04 -7.49
C ASP A 83 6.51 -6.13 -8.55
N MET A 84 6.91 -5.82 -9.77
CA MET A 84 6.75 -6.64 -10.97
C MET A 84 8.02 -7.43 -11.30
N THR A 85 8.99 -7.46 -10.38
CA THR A 85 10.32 -8.03 -10.62
C THR A 85 10.66 -9.18 -9.67
N THR A 86 10.31 -9.11 -8.38
CA THR A 86 10.66 -10.18 -7.42
C THR A 86 9.92 -11.47 -7.75
N ASP A 87 10.66 -12.56 -7.95
CA ASP A 87 10.12 -13.90 -8.23
C ASP A 87 9.08 -13.93 -9.38
N GLY A 88 9.40 -13.25 -10.48
CA GLY A 88 8.49 -13.13 -11.63
C GLY A 88 7.41 -12.05 -11.45
N GLY A 89 7.36 -11.37 -10.31
CA GLY A 89 6.54 -10.19 -10.09
C GLY A 89 5.07 -10.46 -9.74
N GLY A 90 4.34 -9.35 -9.58
CA GLY A 90 2.92 -9.35 -9.22
C GLY A 90 2.69 -9.16 -7.72
N TRP A 91 3.65 -8.57 -7.00
CA TRP A 91 3.51 -8.26 -5.58
C TRP A 91 2.83 -6.91 -5.41
N THR A 92 1.80 -6.86 -4.57
CA THR A 92 1.02 -5.63 -4.30
C THR A 92 1.39 -5.05 -2.95
N LEU A 93 1.87 -3.80 -2.91
CA LEU A 93 1.97 -3.05 -1.66
C LEU A 93 0.57 -2.81 -1.11
N VAL A 94 0.30 -3.24 0.12
CA VAL A 94 -0.99 -2.98 0.76
C VAL A 94 -0.86 -2.19 2.05
N ALA A 95 0.31 -2.25 2.70
CA ALA A 95 0.55 -1.57 3.95
C ALA A 95 2.02 -1.23 4.18
N SER A 96 2.27 -0.26 5.04
CA SER A 96 3.57 0.08 5.60
C SER A 96 3.39 0.45 7.07
N VAL A 97 4.29 -0.07 7.90
CA VAL A 97 4.37 0.25 9.33
C VAL A 97 5.53 1.22 9.51
N HIS A 98 5.20 2.46 9.86
CA HIS A 98 6.14 3.56 9.98
C HIS A 98 6.17 4.10 11.42
N GLU A 99 7.36 4.20 12.00
CA GLU A 99 7.58 4.83 13.30
C GLU A 99 7.90 6.32 13.10
N ASN A 100 7.00 7.20 13.55
CA ASN A 100 7.15 8.64 13.38
C ASN A 100 7.90 9.32 14.54
N ASN A 101 7.83 8.77 15.75
CA ASN A 101 8.48 9.29 16.94
C ASN A 101 8.62 8.21 18.03
N MET A 102 9.77 7.55 18.07
CA MET A 102 10.06 6.48 19.04
C MET A 102 9.96 6.91 20.51
N ASN A 103 10.05 8.21 20.80
CA ASN A 103 9.85 8.75 22.14
C ASN A 103 8.36 8.99 22.47
N GLY A 104 7.52 9.12 21.46
CA GLY A 104 6.07 9.09 21.57
C GLY A 104 5.61 7.69 21.94
N LYS A 105 4.87 7.55 23.04
CA LYS A 105 4.34 6.27 23.47
C LYS A 105 2.84 6.24 23.21
N CYS A 106 2.46 5.64 22.09
CA CYS A 106 1.07 5.53 21.64
C CYS A 106 0.43 6.92 21.46
N THR A 107 1.08 7.74 20.64
CA THR A 107 0.77 9.13 20.31
C THR A 107 0.27 9.25 18.87
N PRO A 108 -0.16 10.44 18.39
CA PRO A 108 -0.56 10.60 16.99
C PRO A 108 0.54 10.12 16.03
N GLY A 109 0.17 9.24 15.10
CA GLY A 109 1.08 8.52 14.21
C GLY A 109 1.21 7.03 14.55
N ASP A 110 0.94 6.59 15.79
CA ASP A 110 1.05 5.19 16.21
C ASP A 110 -0.16 4.33 15.77
N ARG A 111 -0.53 4.37 14.49
CA ARG A 111 -1.78 3.78 13.98
C ARG A 111 -1.81 2.26 14.07
N TRP A 112 -0.66 1.60 13.99
CA TRP A 112 -0.57 0.15 14.09
C TRP A 112 -0.55 -0.37 15.53
N SER A 113 -0.62 0.52 16.52
CA SER A 113 -0.80 0.18 17.94
C SER A 113 -1.99 0.95 18.52
N SER A 114 -1.75 2.11 19.14
CA SER A 114 -2.78 3.01 19.66
C SER A 114 -2.32 4.46 19.53
N GLN A 115 -3.23 5.38 19.21
CA GLN A 115 -2.97 6.82 19.29
C GLN A 115 -3.57 7.44 20.57
N GLN A 116 -4.05 6.61 21.49
CA GLN A 116 -4.78 7.01 22.70
C GLN A 116 -3.98 6.74 23.98
N GLY A 117 -2.66 6.67 23.88
CA GLY A 117 -1.77 6.29 24.97
C GLY A 117 -1.87 4.81 25.34
N ASN A 118 -1.12 4.42 26.37
CA ASN A 118 -1.21 3.09 26.95
C ASN A 118 -2.46 3.00 27.85
N ASN A 119 -3.60 2.68 27.26
CA ASN A 119 -4.90 2.67 27.95
C ASN A 119 -5.40 1.23 28.16
N PRO A 120 -5.46 0.71 29.40
CA PRO A 120 -5.96 -0.64 29.67
C PRO A 120 -7.45 -0.80 29.34
N ASN A 121 -8.22 0.29 29.26
CA ASN A 121 -9.63 0.26 28.84
C ASN A 121 -9.78 0.23 27.31
N ASN A 122 -8.69 0.38 26.55
CA ASN A 122 -8.66 0.19 25.10
C ASN A 122 -7.59 -0.86 24.70
N PRO A 123 -7.78 -2.14 25.05
CA PRO A 123 -6.78 -3.18 24.81
C PRO A 123 -6.54 -3.49 23.33
N ALA A 124 -7.48 -3.14 22.44
CA ALA A 124 -7.34 -3.34 20.99
C ALA A 124 -6.61 -2.19 20.29
N GLY A 125 -6.36 -1.07 20.98
CA GLY A 125 -5.74 0.13 20.40
C GLY A 125 -6.59 0.73 19.29
N GLU A 126 -5.98 1.03 18.13
CA GLU A 126 -6.73 1.49 16.94
C GLU A 126 -7.41 0.33 16.18
N GLY A 127 -7.00 -0.92 16.41
CA GLY A 127 -7.55 -2.09 15.73
C GLY A 127 -7.28 -2.14 14.22
N ASN A 128 -6.33 -1.36 13.70
CA ASN A 128 -6.08 -1.21 12.26
C ASN A 128 -5.65 -2.50 11.54
N TRP A 129 -5.19 -3.52 12.27
CA TRP A 129 -4.87 -4.84 11.70
C TRP A 129 -6.11 -5.62 11.23
N ALA A 130 -7.27 -5.39 11.84
CA ALA A 130 -8.49 -6.17 11.62
C ALA A 130 -9.74 -5.28 11.37
N ASN A 131 -9.52 -4.04 10.92
CA ASN A 131 -10.58 -3.13 10.50
C ASN A 131 -10.43 -2.72 9.02
N TYR A 132 -11.40 -1.97 8.49
CA TYR A 132 -11.43 -1.49 7.11
C TYR A 132 -10.84 -0.08 6.91
N ALA A 133 -10.28 0.53 7.96
CA ALA A 133 -9.68 1.86 7.84
C ALA A 133 -8.48 1.82 6.88
N THR A 134 -8.30 2.87 6.11
CA THR A 134 -7.20 3.08 5.16
C THR A 134 -6.57 4.45 5.37
N PHE A 135 -5.28 4.59 5.11
CA PHE A 135 -4.54 5.83 5.31
C PHE A 135 -3.27 5.87 4.45
N GLY A 136 -2.79 7.09 4.19
CA GLY A 136 -1.60 7.34 3.38
C GLY A 136 -1.80 7.18 1.87
N LEU A 137 -0.77 7.57 1.13
CA LEU A 137 -0.61 7.33 -0.31
C LEU A 137 0.64 6.48 -0.52
N PRO A 138 0.73 5.68 -1.61
CA PRO A 138 1.84 4.75 -1.78
C PRO A 138 3.20 5.46 -1.80
N GLU A 139 3.34 6.62 -2.44
CA GLU A 139 4.61 7.36 -2.47
C GLU A 139 5.08 7.82 -1.08
N GLY A 140 4.15 7.99 -0.14
CA GLY A 140 4.42 8.37 1.25
C GLY A 140 4.63 7.20 2.19
N ALA A 141 4.62 5.95 1.71
CA ALA A 141 4.66 4.75 2.56
C ALA A 141 5.97 4.60 3.37
N THR A 142 7.01 5.37 3.04
CA THR A 142 8.25 5.43 3.82
C THR A 142 8.37 6.69 4.69
N SER A 143 7.34 7.54 4.71
CA SER A 143 7.31 8.82 5.44
C SER A 143 6.16 8.93 6.44
N ASP A 144 5.14 8.07 6.30
CA ASP A 144 4.08 7.85 7.28
C ASP A 144 3.51 6.42 7.06
N ASP A 145 2.62 5.99 7.95
CA ASP A 145 1.91 4.73 7.77
C ASP A 145 1.13 4.72 6.46
N TYR A 146 1.09 3.54 5.85
CA TYR A 146 0.28 3.30 4.65
C TYR A 146 -0.61 2.08 4.86
N LYS A 147 -1.86 2.16 4.45
CA LYS A 147 -2.77 1.02 4.34
C LYS A 147 -3.82 1.31 3.27
N ASN A 148 -3.95 0.45 2.27
CA ASN A 148 -4.93 0.59 1.20
C ASN A 148 -6.00 -0.51 1.23
N PRO A 149 -7.08 -0.39 0.43
CA PRO A 149 -8.15 -1.40 0.40
C PRO A 149 -7.70 -2.83 0.07
N GLY A 150 -6.61 -2.97 -0.71
CA GLY A 150 -6.04 -4.28 -1.03
C GLY A 150 -5.60 -5.09 0.19
N TYR A 151 -5.36 -4.45 1.35
CA TYR A 151 -5.01 -5.13 2.60
C TYR A 151 -6.09 -6.12 3.05
N TYR A 152 -7.37 -5.77 2.85
CA TYR A 152 -8.52 -6.59 3.25
C TYR A 152 -9.25 -7.23 2.08
N ASP A 153 -9.07 -6.72 0.86
CA ASP A 153 -9.78 -7.18 -0.35
C ASP A 153 -9.04 -8.30 -1.12
N ILE A 154 -7.71 -8.22 -1.27
CA ILE A 154 -6.95 -9.16 -2.11
C ILE A 154 -6.90 -10.55 -1.47
N THR A 155 -7.08 -11.60 -2.28
CA THR A 155 -6.92 -13.00 -1.85
C THR A 155 -5.53 -13.52 -2.23
N ALA A 156 -4.59 -13.37 -1.31
CA ALA A 156 -3.20 -13.75 -1.47
C ALA A 156 -2.88 -15.18 -1.02
N LYS A 157 -1.67 -15.62 -1.39
CA LYS A 157 -1.01 -16.85 -0.95
C LYS A 157 0.19 -16.55 -0.07
N ASP A 158 0.98 -15.54 -0.42
CA ASP A 158 2.27 -15.27 0.20
C ASP A 158 2.40 -13.82 0.70
N LEU A 159 3.35 -13.61 1.61
CA LEU A 159 3.69 -12.31 2.19
C LEU A 159 5.15 -11.97 1.88
N GLY A 160 5.38 -10.77 1.37
CA GLY A 160 6.68 -10.16 1.15
C GLY A 160 6.89 -8.98 2.10
N LEU A 161 8.11 -8.81 2.58
CA LEU A 161 8.47 -7.69 3.44
C LEU A 161 9.76 -7.05 2.96
N TRP A 162 9.74 -5.72 2.80
CA TRP A 162 10.94 -4.94 2.59
C TRP A 162 11.17 -4.01 3.78
N HIS A 163 12.43 -3.92 4.19
CA HIS A 163 12.88 -2.94 5.15
C HIS A 163 13.53 -1.79 4.44
N VAL A 164 12.76 -0.74 4.18
CA VAL A 164 13.21 0.44 3.43
C VAL A 164 13.50 1.57 4.42
N PRO A 165 14.63 2.29 4.33
CA PRO A 165 14.89 3.46 5.17
C PRO A 165 13.81 4.54 5.04
N ASN A 166 13.51 5.25 6.12
CA ASN A 166 12.53 6.35 6.13
C ASN A 166 12.86 7.41 5.07
N ASP A 167 11.83 8.05 4.53
CA ASP A 167 11.87 9.10 3.51
C ASP A 167 12.58 8.70 2.20
N THR A 168 12.82 7.40 1.99
CA THR A 168 13.37 6.91 0.72
C THR A 168 12.32 7.11 -0.39
N PRO A 169 12.60 7.84 -1.46
CA PRO A 169 11.66 7.98 -2.58
C PRO A 169 11.37 6.63 -3.25
N LEU A 170 10.16 6.46 -3.77
CA LEU A 170 9.65 5.19 -4.33
C LEU A 170 10.60 4.55 -5.36
N SER A 171 11.22 5.35 -6.23
CA SER A 171 12.17 4.86 -7.24
C SER A 171 13.42 4.17 -6.65
N HIS A 172 13.72 4.40 -5.38
CA HIS A 172 14.88 3.88 -4.67
C HIS A 172 14.54 2.81 -3.63
N TRP A 173 13.27 2.48 -3.39
CA TRP A 173 12.91 1.49 -2.37
C TRP A 173 13.61 0.16 -2.56
N ARG A 174 13.61 -0.38 -3.80
CA ARG A 174 14.21 -1.68 -4.11
C ARG A 174 15.73 -1.71 -3.87
N SER A 175 16.43 -0.64 -4.27
CA SER A 175 17.88 -0.54 -4.20
C SER A 175 18.41 -0.13 -2.82
N SER A 176 17.62 0.65 -2.07
CA SER A 176 17.97 1.11 -0.72
C SER A 176 17.45 0.20 0.40
N SER A 177 16.68 -0.85 0.07
CA SER A 177 16.17 -1.79 1.06
C SER A 177 17.31 -2.47 1.82
N LEU A 178 17.24 -2.43 3.15
CA LEU A 178 18.14 -3.12 4.07
C LEU A 178 17.92 -4.64 4.02
N LEU A 179 16.65 -5.05 4.00
CA LEU A 179 16.23 -6.44 3.92
C LEU A 179 15.06 -6.56 2.94
N ARG A 180 15.02 -7.66 2.18
CA ARG A 180 13.89 -8.03 1.33
C ARG A 180 13.72 -9.54 1.38
N TYR A 181 12.59 -10.00 1.89
CA TYR A 181 12.29 -11.42 2.04
C TYR A 181 10.81 -11.67 1.84
N ARG A 182 10.45 -12.95 1.66
CA ARG A 182 9.08 -13.37 1.37
C ARG A 182 8.85 -14.81 1.80
N THR A 183 7.60 -15.18 1.98
CA THR A 183 7.16 -16.58 1.99
C THR A 183 7.03 -17.11 0.56
N ASP A 184 7.02 -18.44 0.43
CA ASP A 184 6.82 -19.16 -0.83
C ASP A 184 5.98 -20.44 -0.66
N ASN A 185 5.37 -20.62 0.52
CA ASN A 185 4.63 -21.81 0.91
C ASN A 185 3.10 -21.64 0.82
N GLY A 186 2.63 -20.44 0.44
CA GLY A 186 1.21 -20.16 0.26
C GLY A 186 0.39 -20.13 1.55
N PHE A 187 1.00 -19.79 2.70
CA PHE A 187 0.35 -19.91 4.01
C PHE A 187 -0.99 -19.15 4.13
N PHE A 188 -1.19 -18.03 3.42
CA PHE A 188 -2.46 -17.30 3.47
C PHE A 188 -3.66 -18.12 3.02
N SER A 189 -3.46 -19.17 2.20
CA SER A 189 -4.56 -20.07 1.79
C SER A 189 -5.24 -20.77 2.99
N LYS A 190 -4.55 -20.89 4.13
CA LYS A 190 -5.10 -21.45 5.38
C LYS A 190 -5.58 -20.38 6.36
N GLU A 191 -5.16 -19.14 6.17
CA GLU A 191 -5.42 -17.99 7.07
C GLU A 191 -6.45 -17.01 6.49
N GLY A 192 -7.34 -17.49 5.60
CA GLY A 192 -8.41 -16.68 5.01
C GLY A 192 -7.99 -15.77 3.84
N GLY A 193 -6.74 -15.85 3.39
CA GLY A 193 -6.26 -15.23 2.14
C GLY A 193 -5.50 -13.91 2.31
N ASN A 194 -5.54 -13.25 3.47
CA ASN A 194 -4.76 -12.03 3.71
C ASN A 194 -4.60 -11.75 5.21
N LEU A 195 -3.88 -10.69 5.54
CA LEU A 195 -3.61 -10.30 6.93
C LEU A 195 -4.86 -9.87 7.68
N PHE A 196 -5.80 -9.22 7.00
CA PHE A 196 -7.06 -8.83 7.62
C PHE A 196 -7.84 -10.04 8.15
N GLN A 197 -7.88 -11.14 7.39
CA GLN A 197 -8.53 -12.38 7.84
C GLN A 197 -7.69 -13.12 8.89
N LEU A 198 -6.36 -13.05 8.81
CA LEU A 198 -5.47 -13.65 9.81
C LEU A 198 -5.61 -13.00 11.19
N TYR A 199 -5.83 -11.68 11.26
CA TYR A 199 -5.95 -10.93 12.52
C TYR A 199 -7.39 -10.83 13.06
N LYS A 200 -8.37 -11.46 12.41
CA LYS A 200 -9.76 -11.56 12.90
C LYS A 200 -9.94 -12.69 13.90
#